data_AF-A0A7N0TXR2-F1
#
_entry.id   AF-A0A7N0TXR2-F1
#
_cell.length_a   1.000
_cell.length_b   1.000
_cell.length_c   1.000
_cell.angle_alpha   90.00
_cell.angle_beta   90.00
_cell.angle_gamma   90.00
#
_symmetry.space_group_name_H-M   'P 1'
#
loop_
_entity.id
_entity.type
_entity.pdbx_description
1 polymer ?
#
loop_
_entity_poly.entity_id
_entity_poly.type
_entity_poly.pdbx_seq_one_letter_code
_entity_poly.pdbx_strand_id
1 'polypeptide(L)' 'MSINSKIRKYVKEWCRGKEDHVKSCPICRRVIEKIEGCNHIECLCGVHICWACLAAFAFGEDCYDHMRAVHQTII' A
#
# COMPACT_ATOMS: atom_id res chain seq x y z
N MET A 1 25.03 9.35 15.56
CA MET A 1 23.75 9.85 15.00
C MET A 1 22.74 8.71 14.93
N SER A 2 21.93 8.48 15.98
CA SER A 2 21.05 7.30 16.10
C SER A 2 19.55 7.61 16.02
N ILE A 3 19.17 8.64 15.26
CA ILE A 3 17.78 9.07 15.10
C ILE A 3 16.94 8.01 14.36
N ASN A 4 17.56 7.20 13.49
CA ASN A 4 16.88 6.20 12.65
C ASN A 4 16.27 4.99 13.41
N SER A 5 16.74 4.69 14.62
CA SER A 5 16.29 3.52 15.38
C SER A 5 14.94 3.72 16.07
N LYS A 6 14.71 4.90 16.68
CA LYS A 6 13.46 5.19 17.41
C LYS A 6 12.26 5.29 16.49
N ILE A 7 12.39 5.99 15.35
CA ILE A 7 11.28 6.22 14.41
C ILE A 7 10.71 4.90 13.88
N ARG A 8 11.58 3.93 13.53
CA ARG A 8 11.13 2.61 13.07
C ARG A 8 10.33 1.84 14.12
N LYS A 9 10.62 2.05 15.40
CA LYS A 9 9.90 1.40 16.51
C LYS A 9 8.50 1.98 16.65
N TYR A 10 8.37 3.31 16.63
CA TYR A 10 7.08 3.99 16.67
C TYR A 10 6.17 3.62 15.49
N VAL A 11 6.71 3.52 14.26
CA VAL A 11 5.91 3.11 13.09
C VAL A 11 5.35 1.70 13.27
N LYS A 12 6.16 0.74 13.73
CA LYS A 12 5.69 -0.62 14.00
C LYS A 12 4.60 -0.66 15.08
N GLU A 13 4.78 0.12 16.15
CA GLU A 13 3.79 0.19 17.24
C GLU A 13 2.49 0.87 16.78
N TRP A 14 2.59 1.89 15.93
CA TRP A 14 1.42 2.57 15.36
C TRP A 14 0.63 1.68 14.38
N CYS A 15 1.32 0.83 13.61
CA CYS A 15 0.69 -0.16 12.73
C CYS A 15 0.01 -1.31 13.50
N ARG A 16 0.40 -1.55 14.76
CA ARG A 16 -0.13 -2.67 15.56
C ARG A 16 -1.63 -2.47 15.81
N GLY A 17 -2.45 -3.36 15.25
CA GLY A 17 -3.91 -3.31 15.36
C GLY A 17 -4.61 -2.43 14.30
N LYS A 18 -3.91 -1.99 13.25
CA LYS A 18 -4.49 -1.27 12.10
C LYS A 18 -4.42 -2.08 10.80
N GLU A 19 -4.36 -3.40 10.89
CA GLU A 19 -4.05 -4.31 9.77
C GLU A 19 -5.04 -4.18 8.58
N ASP A 20 -6.27 -3.76 8.86
CA ASP A 20 -7.31 -3.45 7.87
C ASP A 20 -7.08 -2.15 7.09
N HIS A 21 -6.29 -1.24 7.64
CA HIS A 21 -5.99 0.08 7.09
C HIS A 21 -4.51 0.25 6.73
N VAL A 22 -3.61 -0.61 7.20
CA VAL A 22 -2.19 -0.57 6.85
C VAL A 22 -1.68 -1.93 6.40
N LYS A 23 -0.95 -1.93 5.29
CA LYS A 23 -0.29 -3.11 4.73
C LYS A 23 1.17 -2.77 4.44
N SER A 24 1.92 -3.75 3.97
CA SER A 24 3.31 -3.55 3.52
C SER A 24 3.39 -3.65 2.01
N CYS A 25 4.14 -2.75 1.39
CA CYS A 25 4.43 -2.82 -0.03
C CYS A 25 5.16 -4.15 -0.36
N PRO A 26 4.68 -4.93 -1.34
CA PRO A 26 5.31 -6.22 -1.70
C PRO A 26 6.70 -6.05 -2.31
N ILE A 27 7.03 -4.85 -2.82
CA ILE A 27 8.31 -4.55 -3.47
C ILE A 27 9.34 -4.03 -2.47
N CYS A 28 9.05 -2.91 -1.81
CA CYS A 28 10.02 -2.24 -0.93
C CYS A 28 9.81 -2.50 0.58
N ARG A 29 8.74 -3.22 0.95
CA ARG A 29 8.34 -3.52 2.34
C ARG A 29 8.09 -2.29 3.23
N ARG A 30 7.91 -1.11 2.63
CA ARG A 30 7.47 0.09 3.35
C ARG A 30 5.99 -0.04 3.70
N VAL A 31 5.59 0.50 4.84
CA VAL A 31 4.18 0.56 5.25
C VAL A 31 3.42 1.45 4.26
N ILE A 32 2.28 0.94 3.81
CA ILE A 32 1.31 1.65 2.98
C ILE A 32 -0.01 1.73 3.75
N GLU A 33 -0.72 2.83 3.61
CA GLU A 33 -2.01 3.08 4.25
C GLU A 33 -3.13 3.02 3.21
N LYS A 34 -4.26 2.44 3.58
CA LYS A 34 -5.48 2.42 2.78
C LYS A 34 -6.14 3.78 2.84
N ILE A 35 -6.39 4.37 1.68
CA ILE A 35 -7.23 5.54 1.55
C ILE A 35 -8.68 5.05 1.41
N GLU A 36 -9.59 5.57 2.23
CA GLU A 36 -11.00 5.18 2.16
C GLU A 36 -11.59 5.46 0.77
N GLY A 37 -12.31 4.48 0.23
CA GLY A 37 -12.89 4.56 -1.11
C GLY A 37 -11.93 4.31 -2.28
N CYS A 38 -10.61 4.22 -2.06
CA CYS A 38 -9.64 3.96 -3.12
C CYS A 38 -8.90 2.63 -2.93
N ASN A 39 -9.02 1.73 -3.91
CA ASN A 39 -8.26 0.48 -3.94
C ASN A 39 -6.92 0.62 -4.67
N HIS A 40 -6.60 1.78 -5.24
CA HIS A 40 -5.33 2.10 -5.87
C HIS A 40 -4.42 2.84 -4.89
N ILE A 41 -3.28 2.24 -4.55
CA ILE A 41 -2.30 2.81 -3.62
C ILE A 41 -0.98 3.03 -4.33
N GLU A 42 -0.50 4.27 -4.36
CA GLU A 42 0.85 4.57 -4.83
C GLU A 42 1.85 4.48 -3.68
N CYS A 43 2.86 3.63 -3.83
CA CYS A 43 3.95 3.54 -2.87
C CYS A 43 5.03 4.57 -3.20
N LEU A 44 5.68 5.12 -2.17
CA LEU A 44 6.84 6.03 -2.31
C LEU A 44 8.04 5.45 -3.07
N CYS A 45 8.06 4.14 -3.36
CA CYS A 45 9.06 3.54 -4.24
C CYS A 45 8.71 3.63 -5.73
N GLY A 46 7.55 4.22 -6.07
CA GLY A 46 7.10 4.45 -7.44
C GLY A 46 6.21 3.35 -8.02
N VAL A 47 5.86 2.32 -7.25
CA VAL A 47 4.93 1.26 -7.71
C VAL A 47 3.51 1.54 -7.27
N HIS A 48 2.56 1.17 -8.11
CA HIS A 48 1.14 1.23 -7.83
C HIS A 48 0.66 -0.13 -7.33
N ILE A 49 -0.21 -0.16 -6.33
CA ILE A 49 -0.59 -1.38 -5.63
C ILE A 49 -2.12 -1.46 -5.57
N CYS A 50 -2.68 -2.60 -5.96
CA CYS A 50 -4.07 -2.91 -5.71
C CYS A 50 -4.25 -3.32 -4.25
N TRP A 51 -5.04 -2.57 -3.49
CA TRP A 51 -5.28 -2.85 -2.07
C TRP A 51 -5.97 -4.21 -1.84
N ALA A 52 -6.84 -4.62 -2.76
CA ALA A 52 -7.65 -5.84 -2.64
C ALA A 52 -6.79 -7.11 -2.68
N CYS A 53 -5.80 -7.17 -3.56
CA CYS A 53 -4.98 -8.37 -3.78
C CYS A 53 -3.47 -8.17 -3.57
N LEU A 54 -3.01 -6.95 -3.28
CA LEU A 54 -1.61 -6.56 -3.16
C LEU A 54 -0.77 -6.75 -4.44
N ALA A 55 -1.40 -6.84 -5.62
CA ALA A 55 -0.67 -6.82 -6.89
C ALA A 55 0.02 -5.47 -7.09
N ALA A 56 1.26 -5.48 -7.58
CA ALA A 56 2.06 -4.28 -7.82
C ALA A 56 2.28 -4.06 -9.33
N PHE A 57 2.21 -2.80 -9.73
CA PHE A 57 2.25 -2.34 -11.11
C PHE A 57 3.20 -1.16 -11.27
N ALA A 58 3.75 -1.01 -12.47
CA ALA A 58 4.64 0.10 -12.80
C ALA A 58 3.87 1.41 -13.05
N PHE A 59 2.63 1.31 -13.56
CA PHE A 59 1.79 2.47 -13.88
C PHE A 59 0.42 2.39 -13.19
N GLY A 60 -0.19 3.55 -12.94
CA GLY A 60 -1.50 3.63 -12.31
C GLY A 60 -2.62 3.04 -13.19
N GLU A 61 -2.53 3.24 -14.51
CA GLU A 61 -3.48 2.69 -15.48
C GLU A 61 -3.55 1.16 -15.41
N ASP A 62 -2.40 0.47 -15.36
CA ASP A 62 -2.35 -1.00 -15.21
C ASP A 62 -3.09 -1.46 -13.94
N CYS A 63 -3.00 -0.70 -12.85
CA CYS A 63 -3.70 -1.02 -11.62
C CYS A 63 -5.21 -0.81 -11.75
N TYR A 64 -5.65 0.25 -12.45
CA TYR A 64 -7.07 0.48 -12.72
C TYR A 64 -7.66 -0.60 -13.62
N ASP A 65 -6.96 -0.97 -14.69
CA ASP A 65 -7.39 -2.03 -15.59
C ASP A 65 -7.43 -3.38 -14.88
N HIS A 66 -6.45 -3.66 -14.02
CA HIS A 66 -6.47 -4.84 -13.13
C HIS A 66 -7.72 -4.86 -12.25
N MET A 67 -8.07 -3.75 -11.58
CA MET A 67 -9.24 -3.70 -10.70
C MET A 67 -10.55 -3.92 -11.46
N ARG A 68 -10.67 -3.35 -12.67
CA ARG A 68 -11.83 -3.55 -13.55
C ARG A 68 -11.94 -5.00 -14.03
N ALA A 69 -10.81 -5.60 -14.40
CA ALA A 69 -10.77 -6.95 -14.96
C ALA A 69 -10.93 -8.06 -13.89
N VAL A 70 -10.28 -7.91 -12.74
CA VAL A 70 -10.17 -8.97 -11.72
C VAL A 70 -11.17 -8.78 -10.58
N HIS A 71 -11.38 -7.55 -10.13
CA HIS A 71 -12.21 -7.24 -8.96
C HIS A 71 -13.59 -6.69 -9.32
N GLN A 72 -13.85 -6.39 -10.59
CA GLN A 72 -15.10 -5.81 -11.11
C GLN A 72 -15.58 -4.58 -10.33
N THR A 73 -14.66 -3.91 -9.62
CA THR A 73 -14.97 -2.74 -8.81
C THR A 73 -14.85 -1.53 -9.71
N ILE A 74 -15.96 -0.80 -9.85
CA ILE A 74 -15.99 0.49 -10.52
C ILE A 74 -15.41 1.50 -9.52
N ILE A 75 -14.42 2.25 -10.00
CA ILE A 75 -13.78 3.36 -9.29
C ILE A 75 -14.78 4.49 -9.08
#